data_AF-A0A8T7HWP3-F1
#
_entry.id   AF-A0A8T7HWP3-F1
#
_cell.length_a   1.000
_cell.length_b   1.000
_cell.length_c   1.000
_cell.angle_alpha   90.00
_cell.angle_beta   90.00
_cell.angle_gamma   90.00
#
_symmetry.space_group_name_H-M   'P 1'
#
loop_
_entity.id
_entity.type
_entity.pdbx_description
1 polymer ?
#
loop_
_entity_poly.entity_id
_entity_poly.type
_entity_poly.pdbx_seq_one_letter_code
_entity_poly.pdbx_strand_id
1 'polypeptide(L)' 'MQWYSNESGYICLGSKGHFSQFEITTPIKTTEKVQQALAPEDLAYIGSYPEDWSRDSDLQAKVEVLAQKFSQQ' A
#
# COMPACT_ATOMS: atom_id res chain seq x y z
N MET A 1 -6.23 -2.93 -5.92
CA MET A 1 -5.49 -2.32 -4.81
C MET A 1 -5.23 -0.86 -5.12
N GLN A 2 -5.19 -0.01 -4.09
CA GLN A 2 -4.89 1.41 -4.22
C GLN A 2 -4.06 1.87 -3.02
N TRP A 3 -3.16 2.80 -3.27
CA TRP A 3 -2.54 3.61 -2.24
C TRP A 3 -3.53 4.67 -1.77
N TYR A 4 -3.60 4.90 -0.48
CA TYR A 4 -4.35 6.01 0.10
C TYR A 4 -3.70 6.50 1.38
N SER A 5 -3.94 7.76 1.73
CA SER A 5 -3.61 8.29 3.06
C SER A 5 -4.81 8.13 3.99
N ASN A 6 -4.61 7.62 5.21
CA ASN A 6 -5.67 7.57 6.22
C ASN A 6 -5.87 8.93 6.91
N GLU A 7 -6.83 9.02 7.84
CA GLU A 7 -7.17 10.27 8.56
C GLU A 7 -6.02 10.83 9.40
N SER A 8 -5.06 9.98 9.78
CA SER A 8 -3.85 10.36 10.51
C SER A 8 -2.67 10.71 9.61
N GLY A 9 -2.88 10.71 8.28
CA GLY A 9 -1.86 11.03 7.28
C GLY A 9 -0.89 9.89 6.95
N TYR A 10 -1.11 8.67 7.45
CA TYR A 10 -0.28 7.52 7.09
C TYR A 10 -0.64 6.97 5.72
N ILE A 11 0.37 6.56 4.96
CA ILE A 11 0.20 5.86 3.69
C ILE A 11 -0.20 4.41 3.94
N CYS A 12 -1.29 4.01 3.30
CA CYS A 12 -1.86 2.67 3.35
C CYS A 12 -1.95 2.09 1.93
N LEU A 13 -1.80 0.77 1.81
CA LEU A 13 -2.10 0.01 0.60
C LEU A 13 -3.26 -0.95 0.91
N GLY A 14 -4.33 -0.88 0.12
CA GLY A 14 -5.48 -1.77 0.35
C GLY A 14 -6.51 -1.75 -0.76
N SER A 15 -7.57 -2.55 -0.61
CA SER A 15 -8.74 -2.49 -1.50
C SER A 15 -9.94 -1.99 -0.74
N LYS A 16 -10.54 -0.90 -1.20
CA LYS A 16 -11.91 -0.54 -0.79
C LYS A 16 -12.90 -1.43 -1.57
N GLY A 17 -13.22 -2.60 -1.02
CA GLY A 17 -14.19 -3.52 -1.60
C GLY A 17 -14.89 -4.35 -0.50
N HIS A 18 -16.19 -4.60 -0.68
CA HIS A 18 -17.08 -5.24 0.31
C HIS A 18 -16.73 -6.71 0.66
N PHE A 19 -15.85 -7.38 -0.10
CA PHE A 19 -15.67 -8.84 -0.01
C PHE A 19 -14.32 -9.28 0.56
N SER A 20 -13.37 -8.36 0.78
CA SER A 20 -12.11 -8.64 1.49
C SER A 20 -11.47 -7.33 1.94
N GLN A 21 -11.31 -7.15 3.26
CA GLN A 21 -10.56 -6.03 3.83
C GLN A 21 -9.09 -6.43 3.90
N PHE A 22 -8.34 -6.11 2.85
CA PHE A 22 -6.89 -6.12 2.88
C PHE A 22 -6.40 -4.68 3.02
N GLU A 23 -5.66 -4.40 4.09
CA GLU A 23 -5.02 -3.11 4.37
C GLU A 23 -3.65 -3.36 4.99
N ILE A 24 -2.64 -2.68 4.45
CA ILE A 24 -1.34 -2.50 5.07
C ILE A 24 -1.15 -1.02 5.35
N THR A 25 -0.94 -0.67 6.62
CA THR A 25 -0.54 0.68 7.01
C THR A 25 0.99 0.73 7.15
N THR A 26 1.61 1.72 6.52
CA THR A 26 3.06 1.97 6.61
C THR A 26 3.34 3.06 7.65
N PRO A 27 4.57 3.13 8.22
CA PRO A 27 4.95 4.22 9.13
C PRO A 27 5.18 5.56 8.40
N ILE A 28 5.04 5.60 7.07
CA ILE A 28 5.25 6.79 6.24
C ILE A 28 4.05 7.72 6.35
N LYS A 29 4.32 8.99 6.66
CA LYS A 29 3.32 10.06 6.69
C LYS A 29 3.48 10.97 5.48
N THR A 30 2.36 11.50 5.03
CA THR A 30 2.27 12.57 4.05
C THR A 30 1.31 13.64 4.56
N THR A 31 1.52 14.89 4.16
CA THR A 31 0.61 16.01 4.40
C THR A 31 -0.48 16.09 3.32
N GLU A 32 -0.27 15.44 2.17
CA GLU A 32 -1.19 15.43 1.06
C GLU A 32 -2.14 14.23 1.10
N LYS A 33 -3.35 14.41 0.57
CA LYS A 33 -4.28 13.30 0.46
C LYS A 33 -3.86 12.40 -0.70
N VAL A 34 -3.38 11.19 -0.40
CA VAL A 34 -3.08 10.19 -1.41
C VAL A 34 -4.34 9.39 -1.71
N GLN A 35 -4.64 9.22 -3.00
CA GLN A 35 -5.62 8.27 -3.49
C GLN A 35 -5.25 7.91 -4.93
N GLN A 36 -4.50 6.82 -5.10
CA GLN A 36 -4.03 6.40 -6.42
C GLN A 36 -4.09 4.87 -6.57
N ALA A 37 -4.41 4.41 -7.77
CA ALA A 37 -4.35 2.98 -8.08
C ALA A 37 -2.91 2.46 -7.87
N LEU A 38 -2.78 1.21 -7.43
CA LEU A 38 -1.48 0.54 -7.39
C LEU A 38 -0.96 0.39 -8.83
N ALA A 39 0.23 0.91 -9.10
CA ALA A 39 0.82 0.84 -10.43
C ALA A 39 1.20 -0.62 -10.78
N PRO A 40 1.15 -1.03 -12.06
CA PRO A 40 1.55 -2.38 -12.46
C PRO A 40 2.98 -2.75 -12.05
N GLU A 41 3.90 -1.77 -12.05
CA GLU A 41 5.30 -1.96 -11.66
C GLU A 41 5.43 -2.23 -10.16
N ASP A 42 4.69 -1.48 -9.33
CA ASP A 42 4.61 -1.70 -7.88
C ASP A 42 4.02 -3.10 -7.59
N LEU A 43 2.98 -3.50 -8.33
CA LEU A 43 2.34 -4.81 -8.19
C LEU A 43 3.31 -5.94 -8.50
N ALA A 44 4.12 -5.81 -9.56
CA ALA A 44 5.13 -6.78 -9.91
C ALA A 44 6.24 -6.91 -8.84
N TYR A 45 6.59 -5.81 -8.17
CA TYR A 45 7.57 -5.80 -7.08
C TYR A 45 7.05 -6.45 -5.81
N ILE A 46 5.81 -6.14 -5.42
CA ILE A 46 5.19 -6.70 -4.21
C ILE A 46 4.96 -8.22 -4.39
N GLY A 47 4.40 -8.59 -5.54
CA GLY A 47 4.06 -9.97 -5.91
C GLY A 47 2.74 -9.98 -6.68
N SER A 48 2.70 -10.68 -7.81
CA SER A 48 1.65 -10.58 -8.83
C SER A 48 0.23 -10.97 -8.37
N TYR A 49 0.09 -11.72 -7.26
CA TYR A 49 -1.19 -12.24 -6.78
C TYR A 49 -1.47 -11.82 -5.33
N PRO A 50 -2.42 -10.89 -5.09
CA PRO A 50 -2.79 -10.45 -3.75
C PRO A 50 -3.29 -11.55 -2.80
N GLU A 51 -3.68 -12.72 -3.32
CA GLU A 51 -4.05 -13.89 -2.51
C GLU A 51 -2.86 -14.49 -1.74
N ASP A 52 -1.65 -14.38 -2.30
CA ASP A 52 -0.42 -14.91 -1.71
C ASP A 52 0.20 -13.96 -0.68
N TRP A 53 -0.21 -12.70 -0.69
CA TRP A 53 0.29 -11.65 0.20
C TRP A 53 0.11 -12.01 1.68
N SER A 54 -0.98 -12.69 2.02
CA SER A 54 -1.23 -13.18 3.40
C SER A 54 -0.15 -14.14 3.92
N ARG A 55 0.64 -14.75 3.03
CA ARG A 55 1.69 -15.73 3.34
C ARG A 55 3.10 -15.17 3.13
N ASP A 56 3.21 -13.96 2.62
CA ASP A 56 4.48 -13.29 2.36
C ASP A 56 4.92 -12.52 3.62
N SER A 57 5.91 -13.07 4.32
CA SER A 57 6.48 -12.45 5.53
C SER A 57 7.18 -11.12 5.28
N ASP A 58 7.63 -10.87 4.04
CA ASP A 58 8.36 -9.67 3.64
C ASP A 58 7.44 -8.60 3.06
N LEU A 59 6.15 -8.89 2.93
CA LEU A 59 5.18 -8.00 2.30
C LEU A 59 5.16 -6.61 2.92
N GLN A 60 5.16 -6.54 4.25
CA GLN A 60 5.20 -5.27 4.98
C GLN A 60 6.42 -4.44 4.54
N ALA A 61 7.60 -5.04 4.53
CA ALA A 61 8.84 -4.36 4.13
C ALA A 61 8.81 -3.91 2.66
N LYS A 62 8.28 -4.74 1.74
CA LYS A 62 8.14 -4.37 0.33
C LYS A 62 7.21 -3.16 0.13
N VAL A 63 6.06 -3.17 0.81
CA VAL A 63 5.09 -2.08 0.76
C VAL A 63 5.68 -0.81 1.38
N GLU A 64 6.41 -0.91 2.48
CA GLU A 64 7.11 0.22 3.09
C GLU A 64 8.15 0.85 2.17
N VAL A 65 8.94 0.04 1.47
CA VAL A 65 9.91 0.53 0.47
C VAL A 65 9.21 1.32 -0.63
N LEU A 66 8.10 0.80 -1.17
CA LEU A 66 7.35 1.50 -2.21
C LEU A 66 6.66 2.76 -1.70
N ALA A 67 6.21 2.78 -0.44
CA ALA A 67 5.56 3.93 0.18
C ALA A 67 6.52 5.13 0.38
N GLN A 68 7.85 4.90 0.36
CA GLN A 68 8.84 5.99 0.45
C GLN A 68 8.68 7.05 -0.65
N LYS A 69 8.11 6.71 -1.81
CA LYS A 69 7.87 7.70 -2.87
C LYS A 69 6.93 8.83 -2.47
N PHE A 70 6.12 8.63 -1.42
CA PHE A 70 5.21 9.64 -0.88
C PHE A 70 5.80 10.43 0.29
N SER A 71 6.96 10.05 0.83
CA SER A 71 7.62 10.80 1.91
C SER A 71 8.41 12.00 1.40
N GLN A 72 8.68 12.06 0.09
CA GLN A 72 9.47 13.10 -0.57
C GLN A 72 8.61 14.17 -1.28
N GLN A 73 7.28 14.12 -1.13
CA GLN A 73 6.34 15.11 -1.68
C GLN A 73 5.85 16.02 -0.56
#